data_AF-A0A8X7BV64-F1
#
_entry.id   AF-A0A8X7BV64-F1
#
_cell.length_a   1.000
_cell.length_b   1.000
_cell.length_c   1.000
_cell.angle_alpha   90.00
_cell.angle_beta   90.00
_cell.angle_gamma   90.00
#
_symmetry.space_group_name_H-M   'P 1'
#
loop_
_entity.id
_entity.type
_entity.pdbx_description
1 polymer ?
#
loop_
_entity_poly.entity_id
_entity_poly.type
_entity_poly.pdbx_seq_one_letter_code
_entity_poly.pdbx_strand_id
1 'polypeptide(L)'
;MKAVLWADVFQVILMYAALFAIIIKGLLLLGGFGNIFEIANEGGRLIIPRFTLDPEVHYSMFNVFAQGVIITMSLYAGSQIQVQRLMTLNSLNKSKM
;
A
#
# COMPACT_ATOMS: atom_id res chain seq x y z
N MET A 1 17.38 -16.44 15.71
CA MET A 1 16.26 -16.10 14.79
C MET A 1 14.96 -15.62 15.48
N LYS A 2 14.73 -15.86 16.79
CA LYS A 2 13.57 -15.27 17.50
C LYS A 2 13.67 -13.76 17.73
N ALA A 3 14.87 -13.26 18.07
CA ALA A 3 15.10 -11.83 18.34
C ALA A 3 14.85 -10.94 17.11
N VAL A 4 15.29 -11.38 15.93
CA VAL A 4 15.06 -10.69 14.65
C VAL A 4 13.56 -10.61 14.32
N LEU A 5 12.81 -11.67 14.62
CA LEU A 5 11.36 -11.70 14.39
C LEU A 5 10.63 -10.71 15.30
N TRP A 6 11.08 -10.55 16.54
CA TRP A 6 10.50 -9.57 17.47
C TRP A 6 10.85 -8.13 17.06
N ALA A 7 12.06 -7.91 16.56
CA ALA A 7 12.45 -6.61 15.98
C ALA A 7 11.64 -6.25 14.74
N ASP A 8 11.34 -7.21 13.85
CA ASP A 8 10.47 -6.99 12.68
C ASP A 8 9.04 -6.56 13.10
N VAL A 9 8.47 -7.21 14.11
CA VAL A 9 7.16 -6.82 14.67
C VAL A 9 7.19 -5.40 15.24
N PHE A 10 8.22 -5.06 16.02
CA PHE A 10 8.37 -3.72 16.57
C PHE A 10 8.54 -2.65 15.47
N GLN A 11 9.31 -2.97 14.43
CA GLN A 11 9.50 -2.09 13.28
C GLN A 11 8.19 -1.80 12.55
N VAL A 12 7.38 -2.84 12.28
CA VAL A 12 6.08 -2.67 11.63
C VAL A 12 5.14 -1.79 12.48
N ILE A 13 5.09 -2.00 13.80
CA ILE A 13 4.30 -1.17 14.71
C ILE A 13 4.74 0.30 14.65
N LEU A 14 6.05 0.55 14.71
CA LEU A 14 6.60 1.90 14.64
C LEU A 14 6.32 2.57 13.29
N MET A 15 6.40 1.83 12.17
CA MET A 15 6.07 2.36 10.85
C MET A 15 4.63 2.86 10.78
N TYR A 16 3.67 2.05 11.28
CA TYR A 16 2.27 2.48 11.32
C TYR A 16 2.05 3.65 12.27
N ALA A 17 2.63 3.63 13.46
CA ALA A 17 2.52 4.72 14.42
C ALA A 17 3.06 6.05 13.85
N ALA A 18 4.22 6.02 13.19
CA ALA A 18 4.80 7.18 12.53
C ALA A 18 3.91 7.69 11.38
N LEU A 19 3.37 6.78 10.57
CA LEU A 19 2.45 7.12 9.48
C LEU A 19 1.20 7.84 10.01
N PHE A 20 0.56 7.31 11.04
CA PHE A 20 -0.61 7.97 11.66
C PHE A 20 -0.24 9.30 12.30
N ALA A 21 0.90 9.38 12.99
CA ALA A 21 1.37 10.62 13.59
C ALA A 21 1.55 11.71 12.53
N ILE A 22 2.16 11.39 11.39
CA ILE A 22 2.35 12.33 10.27
C ILE A 22 1.00 12.77 9.69
N ILE A 23 0.07 11.84 9.46
CA ILE A 23 -1.27 12.17 8.94
C ILE A 23 -2.00 13.12 9.89
N ILE A 24 -2.03 12.82 11.18
CA ILE A 24 -2.69 13.66 12.19
C ILE A 24 -2.03 15.03 12.27
N LYS A 25 -0.70 15.10 12.29
CA LYS A 25 0.03 16.38 12.28
C LYS A 25 -0.27 17.19 11.03
N GLY A 26 -0.33 16.54 9.87
CA GLY A 26 -0.72 17.16 8.61
C GLY A 26 -2.13 17.73 8.68
N LEU A 27 -3.10 16.96 9.19
CA LEU A 27 -4.48 17.42 9.37
C LEU A 27 -4.58 18.62 10.29
N LEU A 28 -3.85 18.63 11.40
CA LEU A 28 -3.84 19.76 12.33
C LEU A 28 -3.19 21.01 11.73
N LEU A 29 -2.09 20.84 10.97
CA LEU A 29 -1.39 21.96 10.30
C LEU A 29 -2.21 22.56 9.15
N LEU A 30 -2.91 21.72 8.40
CA LEU A 30 -3.68 22.12 7.22
C LEU A 30 -5.14 22.46 7.55
N GLY A 31 -5.58 22.38 8.82
CA GLY A 31 -6.93 22.80 9.22
C GLY A 31 -8.04 21.80 8.86
N GLY A 32 -7.70 20.52 8.66
CA GLY A 32 -8.65 19.43 8.41
C GLY A 32 -8.55 18.79 7.02
N PHE A 33 -9.32 17.71 6.81
CA PHE A 33 -9.29 16.92 5.57
C PHE A 33 -9.74 17.71 4.34
N GLY A 34 -10.66 18.67 4.49
CA GLY A 34 -11.20 19.46 3.38
C GLY A 34 -10.12 20.30 2.70
N ASN A 35 -9.34 21.04 3.48
CA ASN A 35 -8.28 21.89 2.95
C ASN A 35 -7.12 21.09 2.34
N ILE A 36 -6.85 19.88 2.85
CA ILE A 36 -5.88 18.97 2.22
C ILE A 36 -6.34 18.55 0.82
N PHE A 37 -7.63 18.22 0.67
CA PHE A 37 -8.21 17.87 -0.63
C PHE A 37 -8.22 19.07 -1.59
N GLU A 38 -8.51 20.26 -1.09
CA GLU A 38 -8.51 21.49 -1.88
C GLU A 38 -7.10 21.83 -2.38
N ILE A 39 -6.09 21.80 -1.51
CA ILE A 39 -4.67 21.98 -1.88
C ILE A 39 -4.19 20.88 -2.83
N ALA A 40 -4.63 19.63 -2.64
CA ALA A 40 -4.29 18.53 -3.55
C ALA A 40 -4.96 18.70 -4.92
N ASN A 41 -6.15 19.29 -4.97
CA ASN A 41 -6.87 19.62 -6.20
C ASN A 41 -6.19 20.78 -6.94
N GLU A 42 -5.89 21.88 -6.25
CA GLU A 42 -5.19 23.05 -6.81
C GLU A 42 -3.78 22.69 -7.29
N GLY A 43 -3.09 21.79 -6.57
CA GLY A 43 -1.78 21.28 -6.95
C GLY A 43 -1.80 20.29 -8.12
N GLY A 44 -2.96 19.98 -8.70
CA GLY A 44 -3.10 19.02 -9.80
C GLY A 44 -2.72 17.58 -9.43
N ARG A 45 -2.69 17.25 -8.14
CA ARG A 45 -2.27 15.93 -7.62
C ARG A 45 -3.41 14.93 -7.55
N LEU A 46 -4.66 15.40 -7.57
CA LEU A 46 -5.85 14.57 -7.67
C LEU A 46 -6.12 14.19 -9.14
N ILE A 47 -5.32 13.25 -9.66
CA ILE A 47 -5.54 12.69 -10.99
C ILE A 47 -6.59 11.60 -10.86
N ILE A 48 -7.85 11.93 -11.13
CA ILE A 48 -8.92 10.94 -11.25
C ILE A 48 -8.70 10.19 -12.57
N PRO A 49 -8.50 8.85 -12.56
CA PRO A 49 -8.29 8.08 -13.78
C PRO A 49 -9.51 8.20 -14.68
N ARG A 50 -9.29 8.53 -15.94
CA ARG A 50 -10.37 8.72 -16.91
C ARG A 50 -10.99 7.37 -17.26
N PHE A 51 -12.32 7.29 -17.30
CA PHE A 51 -13.10 6.14 -17.76
C PHE A 51 -13.02 6.01 -19.29
N THR A 52 -11.82 5.79 -19.82
CA THR A 52 -11.57 5.60 -21.25
C THR A 52 -10.69 4.38 -21.42
N LEU A 53 -11.04 3.51 -22.37
CA LEU A 53 -10.32 2.26 -22.66
C LEU A 53 -9.09 2.50 -23.57
N ASP A 54 -8.68 3.75 -23.74
CA ASP A 54 -7.54 4.12 -24.58
C ASP A 54 -6.21 3.83 -23.87
N PRO A 55 -5.33 3.01 -24.49
CA PRO A 55 -4.01 2.68 -23.94
C PRO A 55 -3.00 3.83 -24.08
N GLU A 56 -3.34 4.90 -24.78
CA GLU A 56 -2.50 6.09 -24.95
C GLU A 56 -2.54 7.03 -23.72
N VAL A 57 -3.58 6.91 -22.89
CA VAL A 57 -3.73 7.70 -21.66
C VAL A 57 -3.01 6.98 -20.52
N HIS A 58 -1.94 7.59 -19.99
CA HIS A 58 -1.13 7.02 -18.89
C HIS A 58 -1.96 6.53 -17.69
N TYR A 59 -3.04 7.25 -17.32
CA TYR A 59 -3.95 6.91 -16.21
C TYR A 59 -5.36 6.55 -16.69
N SER A 60 -5.49 5.57 -17.60
CA SER A 60 -6.77 4.90 -17.85
C SER A 60 -7.14 3.98 -16.68
N MET A 61 -8.42 3.92 -16.32
CA MET A 61 -8.96 2.94 -15.36
C MET A 61 -8.53 1.50 -15.68
N PHE A 62 -8.45 1.15 -16.98
CA PHE A 62 -8.01 -0.18 -17.41
C PHE A 62 -6.52 -0.40 -17.14
N ASN A 63 -5.67 0.59 -17.45
CA ASN A 63 -4.23 0.49 -17.20
C ASN A 63 -3.91 0.41 -15.70
N VAL A 64 -4.58 1.23 -14.88
CA VAL A 64 -4.44 1.20 -13.42
C VAL A 64 -4.89 -0.15 -12.85
N PHE A 65 -5.99 -0.70 -13.33
CA PHE A 65 -6.48 -2.01 -12.88
C PHE A 65 -5.53 -3.14 -13.29
N ALA A 66 -5.11 -3.18 -14.55
CA ALA A 66 -4.16 -4.18 -15.06
C ALA A 66 -2.82 -4.11 -14.31
N GLN A 67 -2.28 -2.90 -14.09
CA GLN A 67 -1.06 -2.69 -13.32
C GLN A 67 -1.23 -3.13 -11.85
N GLY A 68 -2.37 -2.83 -11.23
CA GLY A 68 -2.69 -3.28 -9.87
C GLY A 68 -2.70 -4.81 -9.74
N VAL A 69 -3.28 -5.52 -10.70
CA VAL A 69 -3.29 -6.99 -10.75
C VAL A 69 -1.88 -7.54 -10.92
N ILE A 70 -1.08 -6.98 -11.84
CA ILE A 70 0.30 -7.44 -12.10
C ILE A 70 1.20 -7.21 -10.89
N ILE A 71 1.13 -6.04 -10.24
CA ILE A 71 1.93 -5.74 -9.04
C ILE A 71 1.56 -6.67 -7.90
N THR A 72 0.26 -6.86 -7.65
CA THR A 72 -0.23 -7.76 -6.61
C THR A 72 0.27 -9.18 -6.88
N MET A 73 0.11 -9.68 -8.10
CA MET A 73 0.60 -11.00 -8.48
C MET A 73 2.13 -11.13 -8.34
N SER A 74 2.90 -10.11 -8.73
CA SER A 74 4.37 -10.12 -8.61
C SER A 74 4.84 -10.12 -7.15
N LEU A 75 4.16 -9.38 -6.27
CA LEU A 75 4.51 -9.33 -4.85
C LEU A 75 4.19 -10.65 -4.13
N TYR A 76 3.06 -11.28 -4.43
CA TYR A 76 2.67 -12.54 -3.78
C TYR A 76 3.31 -13.78 -4.40
N ALA A 77 3.52 -13.80 -5.73
CA ALA A 77 4.13 -14.94 -6.43
C ALA A 77 5.65 -14.83 -6.59
N GLY A 78 6.19 -13.61 -6.69
CA GLY A 78 7.61 -13.36 -6.98
C GLY A 78 8.43 -12.86 -5.79
N SER A 79 7.81 -12.41 -4.69
CA SER A 79 8.59 -11.98 -3.51
C SER A 79 9.10 -13.18 -2.73
N GLN A 80 10.38 -13.50 -2.93
CA GLN A 80 11.11 -14.56 -2.24
C GLN A 80 10.91 -14.53 -0.71
N ILE A 81 10.79 -13.34 -0.11
CA ILE A 81 10.57 -13.18 1.33
C ILE A 81 9.19 -13.70 1.77
N GLN A 82 8.15 -13.48 0.97
CA GLN A 82 6.80 -13.96 1.27
C GLN A 82 6.70 -15.48 1.12
N VAL A 83 7.27 -16.02 0.04
CA VAL A 83 7.36 -17.47 -0.20
C VAL A 83 8.17 -18.16 0.90
N GLN A 84 9.29 -17.59 1.32
CA GLN A 84 10.11 -18.12 2.40
C GLN A 84 9.39 -18.08 3.76
N ARG A 85 8.63 -17.01 4.06
CA ARG A 85 7.81 -16.91 5.28
C ARG A 85 6.69 -17.95 5.29
N LEU A 86 6.02 -18.17 4.15
CA LEU A 86 5.01 -19.22 3.97
C LEU A 86 5.60 -20.62 4.18
N MET A 87 6.78 -20.91 3.62
CA MET A 87 7.44 -22.22 3.76
C MET A 87 7.99 -22.49 5.16
N THR A 88 8.22 -21.46 5.98
CA THR A 88 8.62 -21.62 7.40
C THR A 88 7.46 -21.87 8.37
N LEU A 89 6.20 -21.76 7.91
CA LEU A 89 5.03 -22.15 8.69
C LEU A 89 4.93 -23.68 8.72
N ASN A 90 5.21 -24.27 9.88
CA ASN A 90 5.14 -25.71 10.09
C ASN A 90 3.66 -26.13 10.23
N SER A 91 3.04 -26.54 9.11
CA SER A 91 1.81 -27.35 8.97
C SER A 91 0.80 -26.74 7.99
N LEU A 92 0.63 -27.45 6.86
CA LEU A 92 -0.43 -27.27 5.86
C LEU A 92 -1.86 -27.43 6.41
N ASN A 93 -2.04 -27.92 7.64
CA ASN A 93 -3.36 -28.25 8.18
C ASN A 93 -4.10 -27.05 8.84
N LYS A 94 -3.46 -25.88 8.92
CA LYS A 94 -4.08 -24.65 9.49
C LYS A 94 -4.23 -23.50 8.48
N SER A 95 -4.00 -23.77 7.20
CA SER A 95 -3.99 -22.76 6.11
C SER A 95 -5.31 -22.69 5.32
N LYS A 96 -6.40 -23.31 5.81
CA LYS A 96 -7.71 -23.38 5.12
C LYS A 96 -8.88 -22.75 5.90
N MET A 97 -8.62 -21.86 6.84
CA MET A 97 -9.68 -21.04 7.46
C MET A 97 -9.35 -19.57 7.33
#